data_AF-A0A379T8E0-F1
#
_entry.id   AF-A0A379T8E0-F1
#
_cell.length_a   1.000
_cell.length_b   1.000
_cell.length_c   1.000
_cell.angle_alpha   90.00
_cell.angle_beta   90.00
_cell.angle_gamma   90.00
#
_symmetry.space_group_name_H-M   'P 1'
#
loop_
_entity.id
_entity.type
_entity.pdbx_description
1 polymer ?
#
loop_
_entity_poly.entity_id
_entity_poly.type
_entity_poly.pdbx_seq_one_letter_code
_entity_poly.pdbx_strand_id
1 'polypeptide(L)'
;MGISTIDIIRNAIIKSCEQLNIEKERINELNEQNDKARSSLKSLVEFITEIGTTSSDIGCRMGDLNTSLTQINACIKEIQKIANQTNLIAINSAIEAARVGDAGRGFSVISKEVKNLSEDVKHSSKSVSTLTSVIKDNTARVSEVLDNQQPVIDNITTNINEIVESIGIVIDKSLSMKSVMQYISTVQFLNIVKVDHVIWKMEVYKLLLNKDINSQITMHDQCRLGKWYYGFEGQQFSNYYSFRSLEAPHKEVHTAGHSALNYFAAGDMNAMSQELDRMERSSNEVVNQLEMLAVDLLKETAPVTH
;
A
#
# COMPACT_ATOMS: atom_id res chain seq x y z
N MET A 1 -4.04 49.15 17.37
CA MET A 1 -4.89 47.97 17.07
C MET A 1 -4.44 47.22 15.82
N GLY A 2 -4.12 47.87 14.69
CA GLY A 2 -3.74 47.17 13.43
C GLY A 2 -2.52 46.25 13.47
N ILE A 3 -1.44 46.61 14.19
CA ILE A 3 -0.21 45.78 14.30
C ILE A 3 -0.52 44.43 14.98
N SER A 4 -1.36 44.45 16.03
CA SER A 4 -1.77 43.24 16.73
C SER A 4 -2.56 42.28 15.82
N THR A 5 -3.39 42.80 14.91
CA THR A 5 -4.13 41.96 13.95
C THR A 5 -3.20 41.31 12.92
N ILE A 6 -2.19 42.03 12.43
CA ILE A 6 -1.21 41.51 11.46
C ILE A 6 -0.33 40.43 12.11
N ASP A 7 0.10 40.63 13.36
CA ASP A 7 0.86 39.62 14.11
C ASP A 7 0.01 38.35 14.36
N ILE A 8 -1.29 38.50 14.62
CA ILE A 8 -2.20 37.34 14.73
C ILE A 8 -2.26 36.57 13.40
N ILE A 9 -2.38 37.26 12.26
CA ILE A 9 -2.39 36.63 10.94
C ILE A 9 -1.06 35.91 10.67
N ARG A 10 0.07 36.57 10.93
CA ARG A 10 1.40 35.98 10.77
C ARG A 10 1.55 34.70 11.57
N ASN A 11 1.18 34.74 12.86
CA ASN A 11 1.25 33.59 13.74
C ASN A 11 0.29 32.46 13.31
N ALA A 12 -0.88 32.78 12.77
CA ALA A 12 -1.80 31.80 12.22
C ALA A 12 -1.21 31.09 10.98
N ILE A 13 -0.53 31.82 10.09
CA ILE A 13 0.15 31.22 8.92
C ILE A 13 1.30 30.31 9.37
N ILE A 14 2.13 30.75 10.34
CA ILE A 14 3.22 29.92 10.88
C ILE A 14 2.68 28.62 11.47
N LYS A 15 1.61 28.68 12.27
CA LYS A 15 0.94 27.48 12.79
C LYS A 15 0.42 26.57 11.67
N SER A 16 -0.10 27.15 10.59
CA SER A 16 -0.54 26.37 9.43
C SER A 16 0.63 25.68 8.72
N CYS A 17 1.80 26.32 8.62
CA CYS A 17 3.02 25.68 8.10
C CYS A 17 3.46 24.50 8.96
N GLU A 18 3.40 24.64 10.29
CA GLU A 18 3.70 23.53 11.22
C GLU A 18 2.74 22.35 11.00
N GLN A 19 1.43 22.62 10.82
CA GLN A 19 0.44 21.59 10.50
C GLN A 19 0.74 20.90 9.15
N LEU A 20 1.12 21.64 8.11
CA LEU A 20 1.50 21.05 6.83
C LEU A 20 2.72 20.14 6.93
N ASN A 21 3.70 20.48 7.75
CA ASN A 21 4.85 19.59 7.96
C ASN A 21 4.44 18.28 8.63
N ILE A 22 3.51 18.33 9.60
CA ILE A 22 2.95 17.12 10.22
C ILE A 22 2.23 16.26 9.18
N GLU A 23 1.39 16.86 8.34
CA GLU A 23 0.69 16.13 7.27
C GLU A 23 1.67 15.52 6.24
N LYS A 24 2.83 16.14 6.02
CA LYS A 24 3.85 15.66 5.06
C LYS A 24 4.51 14.39 5.59
N GLU A 25 4.79 14.34 6.88
CA GLU A 25 5.28 13.13 7.54
C GLU A 25 4.23 12.01 7.53
N ARG A 26 2.96 12.33 7.78
CA ARG A 26 1.86 11.35 7.68
C ARG A 26 1.75 10.71 6.29
N ILE A 27 1.99 11.46 5.23
CA ILE A 27 2.02 10.92 3.86
C ILE A 27 3.20 9.98 3.64
N ASN A 28 4.37 10.31 4.18
CA ASN A 28 5.54 9.42 4.11
C ASN A 28 5.27 8.11 4.85
N GLU A 29 4.70 8.18 6.05
CA GLU A 29 4.28 7.00 6.83
C GLU A 29 3.24 6.16 6.08
N LEU A 30 2.24 6.81 5.46
CA LEU A 30 1.21 6.15 4.65
C LEU A 30 1.84 5.39 3.46
N ASN A 31 2.80 6.00 2.76
CA ASN A 31 3.48 5.34 1.65
C ASN A 31 4.30 4.13 2.11
N GLU A 32 5.01 4.24 3.24
CA GLU A 32 5.73 3.11 3.81
C GLU A 32 4.78 1.96 4.20
N GLN A 33 3.62 2.28 4.77
CA GLN A 33 2.58 1.29 5.08
C GLN A 33 2.01 0.64 3.81
N ASN A 34 1.76 1.42 2.76
CA ASN A 34 1.29 0.91 1.47
C ASN A 34 2.31 -0.03 0.81
N ASP A 35 3.60 0.29 0.88
CA ASP A 35 4.67 -0.56 0.35
C ASP A 35 4.74 -1.91 1.11
N LYS A 36 4.62 -1.87 2.45
CA LYS A 36 4.53 -3.08 3.28
C LYS A 36 3.30 -3.91 2.96
N ALA A 37 2.14 -3.27 2.77
CA ALA A 37 0.90 -3.94 2.38
C ALA A 37 1.05 -4.61 1.00
N ARG A 38 1.65 -3.91 0.02
CA ARG A 38 1.91 -4.44 -1.32
C ARG A 38 2.86 -5.65 -1.29
N SER A 39 3.93 -5.59 -0.50
CA SER A 39 4.83 -6.73 -0.32
C SER A 39 4.11 -7.92 0.32
N SER A 40 3.29 -7.68 1.34
CA SER A 40 2.55 -8.73 2.03
C SER A 40 1.52 -9.40 1.10
N LEU A 41 0.84 -8.63 0.25
CA LEU A 41 -0.07 -9.16 -0.75
C LEU A 41 0.65 -9.99 -1.81
N LYS A 42 1.84 -9.57 -2.24
CA LYS A 42 2.64 -10.37 -3.17
C LYS A 42 2.96 -11.75 -2.59
N SER A 43 3.40 -11.82 -1.33
CA SER A 43 3.63 -13.09 -0.65
C SER A 43 2.35 -13.91 -0.49
N LEU A 44 1.20 -13.26 -0.29
CA LEU A 44 -0.09 -13.95 -0.24
C LEU A 44 -0.48 -14.56 -1.59
N VAL A 45 -0.21 -13.89 -2.72
CA VAL A 45 -0.41 -14.46 -4.06
C VAL A 45 0.45 -15.69 -4.26
N GLU A 46 1.72 -15.64 -3.87
CA GLU A 46 2.65 -16.77 -3.95
C GLU A 46 2.12 -17.96 -3.14
N PHE A 47 1.68 -17.72 -1.90
CA PHE A 47 1.12 -18.75 -1.03
C PHE A 47 -0.18 -19.38 -1.58
N ILE A 48 -1.08 -18.57 -2.12
CA ILE A 48 -2.34 -19.06 -2.71
C ILE A 48 -2.08 -19.87 -3.98
N THR A 49 -1.09 -19.47 -4.78
CA THR A 49 -0.66 -20.23 -5.96
C THR A 49 -0.10 -21.60 -5.55
N GLU A 50 0.71 -21.65 -4.49
CA GLU A 50 1.23 -22.90 -3.92
C GLU A 50 0.12 -23.82 -3.42
N ILE A 51 -0.90 -23.26 -2.73
CA ILE A 51 -2.09 -24.02 -2.33
C ILE A 51 -2.79 -24.60 -3.55
N GLY A 52 -3.00 -23.81 -4.61
CA GLY A 52 -3.61 -24.29 -5.86
C GLY A 52 -2.85 -25.46 -6.48
N THR A 53 -1.52 -25.38 -6.55
CA THR A 53 -0.69 -26.49 -7.06
C THR A 53 -0.78 -27.72 -6.17
N THR A 54 -0.76 -27.55 -4.84
CA THR A 54 -0.85 -28.66 -3.90
C THR A 54 -2.21 -29.35 -3.97
N SER A 55 -3.30 -28.59 -4.07
CA SER A 55 -4.66 -29.15 -4.22
C SER A 55 -4.79 -29.94 -5.52
N SER A 56 -4.23 -29.44 -6.63
CA SER A 56 -4.18 -30.17 -7.91
C SER A 56 -3.43 -31.50 -7.77
N ASP A 57 -2.27 -31.50 -7.12
CA ASP A 57 -1.47 -32.70 -6.87
C ASP A 57 -2.22 -33.74 -6.01
N ILE A 58 -2.92 -33.28 -4.95
CA ILE A 58 -3.75 -34.18 -4.14
C ILE A 58 -4.88 -34.77 -4.98
N GLY A 59 -5.52 -33.97 -5.84
CA GLY A 59 -6.56 -34.43 -6.75
C GLY A 59 -6.08 -35.55 -7.68
N CYS A 60 -4.89 -35.39 -8.27
CA CYS A 60 -4.26 -36.42 -9.10
C CYS A 60 -4.01 -37.72 -8.29
N ARG A 61 -3.45 -37.61 -7.08
CA ARG A 61 -3.19 -38.77 -6.20
C ARG A 61 -4.48 -39.48 -5.75
N MET A 62 -5.57 -38.75 -5.52
CA MET A 62 -6.88 -39.35 -5.23
C MET A 62 -7.43 -40.12 -6.44
N GLY A 63 -7.21 -39.61 -7.66
CA GLY A 63 -7.50 -40.30 -8.91
C GLY A 63 -6.77 -41.65 -9.02
N ASP A 64 -5.46 -41.65 -8.78
CA ASP A 64 -4.62 -42.86 -8.79
C ASP A 64 -5.05 -43.88 -7.73
N LEU A 65 -5.39 -43.40 -6.52
CA LEU A 65 -5.91 -44.24 -5.45
C LEU A 65 -7.24 -44.89 -5.85
N ASN A 66 -8.16 -44.13 -6.44
CA ASN A 66 -9.45 -44.65 -6.90
C ASN A 66 -9.29 -45.72 -8.00
N THR A 67 -8.35 -45.53 -8.94
CA THR A 67 -7.99 -46.57 -9.92
C THR A 67 -7.45 -47.83 -9.25
N SER A 68 -6.55 -47.67 -8.28
CA SER A 68 -5.97 -48.77 -7.51
C SER A 68 -7.03 -49.56 -6.73
N LEU A 69 -7.96 -48.87 -6.05
CA LEU A 69 -9.08 -49.48 -5.33
C LEU A 69 -10.02 -50.26 -6.27
N THR A 70 -10.19 -49.77 -7.51
CA THR A 70 -10.99 -50.47 -8.53
C THR A 70 -10.32 -51.78 -8.95
N GLN A 71 -9.00 -51.78 -9.16
CA GLN A 71 -8.23 -52.99 -9.46
C GLN A 71 -8.23 -53.99 -8.30
N ILE A 72 -8.07 -53.51 -7.06
CA ILE A 72 -8.15 -54.36 -5.86
C ILE A 72 -9.51 -55.04 -5.76
N ASN A 73 -10.60 -54.30 -5.96
CA ASN A 73 -11.95 -54.88 -5.93
C ASN A 73 -12.17 -55.92 -7.05
N ALA A 74 -11.58 -55.74 -8.23
CA ALA A 74 -11.61 -56.73 -9.29
C ALA A 74 -10.88 -58.02 -8.88
N CYS A 75 -9.70 -57.89 -8.27
CA CYS A 75 -8.94 -59.04 -7.74
C CYS A 75 -9.72 -59.79 -6.66
N ILE A 76 -10.33 -59.07 -5.71
CA ILE A 76 -11.16 -59.66 -4.65
C ILE A 76 -12.33 -60.45 -5.23
N LYS A 77 -13.00 -59.94 -6.28
CA LYS A 77 -14.07 -60.67 -6.96
C LYS A 77 -13.58 -61.99 -7.57
N GLU A 78 -12.40 -62.00 -8.17
CA GLU A 78 -11.83 -63.24 -8.71
C GLU A 78 -11.40 -64.21 -7.60
N ILE A 79 -10.84 -63.73 -6.48
CA ILE A 79 -10.55 -64.59 -5.32
C ILE A 79 -11.83 -65.23 -4.78
N GLN A 80 -12.93 -64.46 -4.67
CA GLN A 80 -14.23 -65.00 -4.24
C GLN A 80 -14.76 -66.06 -5.22
N LYS A 81 -14.57 -65.86 -6.53
CA LYS A 81 -14.94 -66.85 -7.55
C LYS A 81 -14.13 -68.13 -7.42
N ILE A 82 -12.81 -68.02 -7.26
CA ILE A 82 -11.90 -69.16 -7.03
C ILE A 82 -12.31 -69.90 -5.75
N ALA A 83 -12.53 -69.20 -4.64
CA ALA A 83 -12.96 -69.80 -3.38
C ALA A 83 -14.30 -70.55 -3.53
N ASN A 84 -15.27 -69.99 -4.25
CA ASN A 84 -16.54 -70.67 -4.53
C ASN A 84 -16.33 -71.94 -5.40
N GLN A 85 -15.45 -71.89 -6.41
CA GLN A 85 -15.12 -73.05 -7.23
C GLN A 85 -14.42 -74.14 -6.42
N THR A 86 -13.42 -73.79 -5.61
CA THR A 86 -12.71 -74.72 -4.73
C THR A 86 -13.66 -75.36 -3.72
N ASN A 87 -14.60 -74.59 -3.16
CA ASN A 87 -15.63 -75.11 -2.27
C ASN A 87 -16.52 -76.14 -2.96
N LEU A 88 -16.94 -75.89 -4.22
CA LEU A 88 -17.72 -76.84 -5.01
C LEU A 88 -16.93 -78.13 -5.33
N ILE A 89 -15.64 -77.99 -5.68
CA ILE A 89 -14.76 -79.14 -5.91
C ILE A 89 -14.60 -79.98 -4.64
N ALA A 90 -14.44 -79.32 -3.48
CA ALA A 90 -14.33 -79.98 -2.18
C ALA A 90 -15.60 -80.75 -1.81
N ILE A 91 -16.78 -80.16 -2.06
CA ILE A 91 -18.08 -80.83 -1.84
C ILE A 91 -18.21 -82.06 -2.75
N ASN A 92 -17.92 -81.94 -4.04
CA ASN A 92 -17.98 -83.06 -4.99
C ASN A 92 -17.01 -84.17 -4.60
N SER A 93 -15.80 -83.82 -4.15
CA SER A 93 -14.79 -84.78 -3.69
C SER A 93 -15.21 -85.49 -2.41
N ALA A 94 -15.85 -84.78 -1.47
CA ALA A 94 -16.39 -85.37 -0.25
C ALA A 94 -17.52 -86.38 -0.54
N ILE A 95 -18.39 -86.08 -1.52
CA ILE A 95 -19.45 -86.98 -1.98
C ILE A 95 -18.86 -88.25 -2.59
N GLU A 96 -17.87 -88.12 -3.48
CA GLU A 96 -17.25 -89.29 -4.11
C GLU A 96 -16.47 -90.12 -3.09
N ALA A 97 -15.76 -89.49 -2.15
CA ALA A 97 -15.08 -90.17 -1.04
C ALA A 97 -16.05 -90.98 -0.16
N ALA A 98 -17.27 -90.47 0.07
CA ALA A 98 -18.31 -91.21 0.79
C ALA A 98 -18.85 -92.40 -0.02
N ARG A 99 -18.86 -92.29 -1.36
CA ARG A 99 -19.34 -93.33 -2.28
C ARG A 99 -18.42 -94.54 -2.34
N VAL A 100 -17.10 -94.35 -2.24
CA VAL A 100 -16.10 -95.46 -2.25
C VAL A 100 -15.95 -96.16 -0.88
N GLY A 101 -16.70 -95.73 0.14
CA GLY A 101 -16.71 -96.36 1.46
C GLY A 101 -15.38 -96.23 2.22
N ASP A 102 -14.91 -97.32 2.82
CA ASP A 102 -13.72 -97.30 3.70
C ASP A 102 -12.42 -96.88 2.98
N ALA A 103 -12.31 -97.13 1.67
CA ALA A 103 -11.16 -96.70 0.88
C ALA A 103 -11.07 -95.16 0.72
N GLY A 104 -12.19 -94.45 0.87
CA GLY A 104 -12.29 -93.00 0.70
C GLY A 104 -12.11 -92.17 1.98
N ARG A 105 -11.94 -92.80 3.15
CA ARG A 105 -11.88 -92.10 4.45
C ARG A 105 -10.84 -90.98 4.51
N GLY A 106 -9.61 -91.23 4.03
CA GLY A 106 -8.55 -90.22 4.00
C GLY A 106 -8.88 -89.04 3.08
N PHE A 107 -9.47 -89.30 1.92
CA PHE A 107 -9.92 -88.27 0.98
C PHE A 107 -11.08 -87.43 1.51
N SER A 108 -11.96 -88.02 2.33
CA SER A 108 -13.06 -87.31 2.98
C SER A 108 -12.55 -86.23 3.96
N VAL A 109 -11.50 -86.55 4.74
CA VAL A 109 -10.86 -85.60 5.67
C VAL A 109 -10.24 -84.43 4.91
N ILE A 110 -9.47 -84.72 3.85
CA ILE A 110 -8.85 -83.69 2.99
C ILE A 110 -9.93 -82.79 2.37
N SER A 111 -11.01 -83.39 1.85
CA SER A 111 -12.10 -82.64 1.22
C SER A 111 -12.78 -81.69 2.22
N LYS A 112 -12.94 -82.10 3.49
CA LYS A 112 -13.51 -81.24 4.52
C LYS A 112 -12.57 -80.09 4.88
N GLU A 113 -11.27 -80.32 4.92
CA GLU A 113 -10.28 -79.27 5.16
C GLU A 113 -10.24 -78.24 4.03
N VAL A 114 -10.25 -78.70 2.77
CA VAL A 114 -10.31 -77.81 1.59
C VAL A 114 -11.59 -76.98 1.56
N LYS A 115 -12.72 -77.57 1.99
CA LYS A 115 -13.99 -76.86 2.14
C LYS A 115 -13.88 -75.73 3.16
N ASN A 116 -13.39 -76.04 4.37
CA ASN A 116 -13.21 -75.04 5.44
C ASN A 116 -12.28 -73.91 4.97
N LEU A 117 -11.14 -74.24 4.36
CA LEU A 117 -10.20 -73.26 3.82
C LEU A 117 -10.85 -72.35 2.76
N SER A 118 -11.70 -72.91 1.90
CA SER A 118 -12.43 -72.13 0.90
C SER A 118 -13.45 -71.17 1.52
N GLU A 119 -14.12 -71.58 2.59
CA GLU A 119 -15.03 -70.73 3.37
C GLU A 119 -14.27 -69.60 4.07
N ASP A 120 -13.10 -69.89 4.65
CA ASP A 120 -12.22 -68.89 5.30
C ASP A 120 -11.66 -67.87 4.31
N VAL A 121 -11.24 -68.30 3.11
CA VAL A 121 -10.81 -67.39 2.03
C VAL A 121 -11.95 -66.48 1.60
N LYS A 122 -13.18 -67.01 1.51
CA LYS A 122 -14.37 -66.22 1.15
C LYS A 122 -14.70 -65.17 2.23
N HIS A 123 -14.63 -65.56 3.50
CA HIS A 123 -14.82 -64.64 4.62
C HIS A 123 -13.76 -63.53 4.58
N SER A 124 -12.48 -63.89 4.47
CA SER A 124 -11.37 -62.95 4.42
C SER A 124 -11.49 -61.97 3.25
N SER A 125 -11.82 -62.48 2.07
CA SER A 125 -12.03 -61.66 0.86
C SER A 125 -13.18 -60.66 1.05
N LYS A 126 -14.24 -61.04 1.77
CA LYS A 126 -15.35 -60.14 2.08
C LYS A 126 -14.92 -59.03 3.04
N SER A 127 -14.12 -59.34 4.06
CA SER A 127 -13.57 -58.32 4.97
C SER A 127 -12.68 -57.31 4.23
N VAL A 128 -11.82 -57.77 3.31
CA VAL A 128 -11.00 -56.87 2.48
C VAL A 128 -11.87 -55.99 1.57
N SER A 129 -12.94 -56.54 1.00
CA SER A 129 -13.89 -55.77 0.17
C SER A 129 -14.54 -54.64 0.98
N THR A 130 -14.99 -54.91 2.20
CA THR A 130 -15.56 -53.90 3.09
C THR A 130 -14.55 -52.79 3.39
N LEU A 131 -13.30 -53.14 3.71
CA LEU A 131 -12.25 -52.16 3.97
C LEU A 131 -11.96 -51.29 2.74
N THR A 132 -11.90 -51.90 1.56
CA THR A 132 -11.68 -51.21 0.29
C THR A 132 -12.83 -50.24 -0.02
N SER A 133 -14.08 -50.60 0.31
CA SER A 133 -15.24 -49.72 0.19
C SER A 133 -15.12 -48.49 1.09
N VAL A 134 -14.72 -48.66 2.35
CA VAL A 134 -14.51 -47.54 3.27
C VAL A 134 -13.43 -46.58 2.76
N ILE A 135 -12.32 -47.11 2.24
CA ILE A 135 -11.25 -46.27 1.67
C ILE A 135 -11.76 -45.52 0.43
N LYS A 136 -12.60 -46.15 -0.40
CA LYS A 136 -13.21 -45.52 -1.56
C LYS A 136 -14.12 -44.35 -1.16
N ASP A 137 -14.97 -44.55 -0.17
CA ASP A 137 -15.87 -43.50 0.33
C ASP A 137 -15.06 -42.32 0.91
N ASN A 138 -13.99 -42.60 1.65
CA ASN A 138 -13.07 -41.57 2.14
C ASN A 138 -12.38 -40.81 1.00
N THR A 139 -11.95 -41.51 -0.05
CA THR A 139 -11.32 -40.90 -1.24
C THR A 139 -12.29 -39.98 -1.97
N ALA A 140 -13.56 -40.38 -2.09
CA ALA A 140 -14.61 -39.56 -2.68
C ALA A 140 -14.86 -38.28 -1.86
N ARG A 141 -14.92 -38.40 -0.53
CA ARG A 141 -15.06 -37.23 0.37
C ARG A 141 -13.89 -36.26 0.28
N VAL A 142 -12.65 -36.76 0.17
CA VAL A 142 -11.48 -35.89 -0.03
C VAL A 142 -11.57 -35.17 -1.38
N SER A 143 -12.01 -35.87 -2.44
CA SER A 143 -12.18 -35.27 -3.76
C SER A 143 -13.24 -34.16 -3.74
N GLU A 144 -14.37 -34.38 -3.07
CA GLU A 144 -15.40 -33.35 -2.88
C GLU A 144 -14.89 -32.11 -2.12
N VAL A 145 -14.02 -32.31 -1.12
CA VAL A 145 -13.38 -31.18 -0.42
C VAL A 145 -12.46 -30.40 -1.35
N LEU A 146 -11.70 -31.07 -2.22
CA LEU A 146 -10.82 -30.41 -3.20
C LEU A 146 -11.63 -29.61 -4.23
N ASP A 147 -12.72 -30.19 -4.75
CA ASP A 147 -13.61 -29.52 -5.69
C ASP A 147 -14.22 -28.25 -5.09
N ASN A 148 -14.57 -28.30 -3.80
CA ASN A 148 -15.08 -27.14 -3.06
C ASN A 148 -13.99 -26.11 -2.70
N GLN A 149 -12.71 -26.50 -2.65
CA GLN A 149 -11.59 -25.59 -2.39
C GLN A 149 -11.23 -24.73 -3.59
N GLN A 150 -11.38 -25.24 -4.82
CA GLN A 150 -11.04 -24.50 -6.04
C GLN A 150 -11.73 -23.12 -6.15
N PRO A 151 -13.06 -22.99 -6.00
CA PRO A 151 -13.72 -21.68 -6.08
C PRO A 151 -13.29 -20.74 -4.95
N VAL A 152 -12.85 -21.27 -3.80
CA VAL A 152 -12.31 -20.45 -2.70
C VAL A 152 -10.97 -19.85 -3.10
N ILE A 153 -10.09 -20.62 -3.73
CA ILE A 153 -8.79 -20.16 -4.25
C ILE A 153 -9.00 -19.07 -5.32
N ASP A 154 -9.94 -19.28 -6.23
CA ASP A 154 -10.26 -18.32 -7.30
C ASP A 154 -10.81 -16.99 -6.74
N ASN A 155 -11.71 -17.08 -5.75
CA ASN A 155 -12.24 -15.90 -5.04
C ASN A 155 -11.15 -15.15 -4.28
N ILE A 156 -10.25 -15.85 -3.57
CA ILE A 156 -9.14 -15.21 -2.87
C ILE A 156 -8.22 -14.50 -3.86
N THR A 157 -7.90 -15.13 -4.98
CA THR A 157 -7.05 -14.53 -6.02
C THR A 157 -7.67 -13.26 -6.59
N THR A 158 -8.97 -13.29 -6.87
CA THR A 158 -9.72 -12.11 -7.35
C THR A 158 -9.68 -10.98 -6.32
N ASN A 159 -10.00 -11.27 -5.05
CA ASN A 159 -9.97 -10.28 -3.98
C ASN A 159 -8.57 -9.67 -3.79
N ILE A 160 -7.51 -10.47 -3.89
CA ILE A 160 -6.14 -9.95 -3.78
C ILE A 160 -5.84 -8.97 -4.92
N ASN A 161 -6.24 -9.29 -6.16
CA ASN A 161 -6.03 -8.39 -7.29
C ASN A 161 -6.76 -7.05 -7.11
N GLU A 162 -8.01 -7.06 -6.62
CA GLU A 162 -8.76 -5.85 -6.30
C GLU A 162 -8.08 -5.00 -5.20
N ILE A 163 -7.52 -5.65 -4.18
CA ILE A 163 -6.78 -4.96 -3.12
C ILE A 163 -5.48 -4.34 -3.69
N VAL A 164 -4.75 -5.07 -4.54
CA VAL A 164 -3.53 -4.57 -5.19
C VAL A 164 -3.83 -3.33 -6.04
N GLU A 165 -4.92 -3.35 -6.82
CA GLU A 165 -5.38 -2.20 -7.60
C GLU A 165 -5.75 -1.02 -6.68
N SER A 166 -6.50 -1.28 -5.62
CA SER A 166 -6.91 -0.26 -4.64
C SER A 166 -5.71 0.41 -3.98
N ILE A 167 -4.68 -0.35 -3.60
CA ILE A 167 -3.43 0.20 -3.05
C ILE A 167 -2.69 1.04 -4.09
N GLY A 168 -2.68 0.61 -5.36
CA GLY A 168 -2.14 1.41 -6.47
C GLY A 168 -2.78 2.80 -6.53
N ILE A 169 -4.11 2.87 -6.47
CA ILE A 169 -4.86 4.14 -6.46
C ILE A 169 -4.50 5.00 -5.23
N VAL A 170 -4.33 4.39 -4.06
CA VAL A 170 -3.95 5.12 -2.84
C VAL A 170 -2.54 5.71 -2.96
N ILE A 171 -1.58 4.97 -3.52
CA ILE A 171 -0.21 5.44 -3.77
C ILE A 171 -0.24 6.65 -4.73
N ASP A 172 -0.97 6.56 -5.84
CA ASP A 172 -1.05 7.66 -6.81
C ASP A 172 -1.67 8.93 -6.21
N LYS A 173 -2.72 8.78 -5.39
CA LYS A 173 -3.33 9.89 -4.64
C LYS A 173 -2.37 10.49 -3.62
N SER A 174 -1.58 9.65 -2.95
CA SER A 174 -0.57 10.08 -1.98
C SER A 174 0.54 10.91 -2.64
N LEU A 175 1.02 10.50 -3.82
CA LEU A 175 1.98 11.26 -4.62
C LEU A 175 1.41 12.61 -5.09
N SER A 176 0.15 12.62 -5.52
CA SER A 176 -0.55 13.85 -5.89
C SER A 176 -0.66 14.81 -4.68
N MET A 177 -1.02 14.27 -3.51
CA MET A 177 -1.12 15.04 -2.27
C MET A 177 0.24 15.64 -1.87
N LYS A 178 1.33 14.87 -1.97
CA LYS A 178 2.70 15.38 -1.71
C LYS A 178 3.04 16.60 -2.57
N SER A 179 2.63 16.58 -3.84
CA SER A 179 2.85 17.69 -4.78
C SER A 179 2.04 18.92 -4.40
N VAL A 180 0.75 18.75 -4.09
CA VAL A 180 -0.14 19.83 -3.61
C VAL A 180 0.40 20.44 -2.30
N MET A 181 0.88 19.61 -1.37
CA MET A 181 1.44 20.09 -0.12
C MET A 181 2.73 20.90 -0.29
N GLN A 182 3.60 20.48 -1.21
CA GLN A 182 4.81 21.25 -1.53
C GLN A 182 4.44 22.62 -2.11
N TYR A 183 3.41 22.67 -2.97
CA TYR A 183 2.86 23.92 -3.49
C TYR A 183 2.31 24.81 -2.37
N ILE A 184 1.44 24.28 -1.50
CA ILE A 184 0.85 25.06 -0.39
C ILE A 184 1.94 25.56 0.55
N SER A 185 2.94 24.74 0.89
CA SER A 185 4.08 25.13 1.73
C SER A 185 4.83 26.34 1.14
N THR A 186 5.08 26.32 -0.17
CA THR A 186 5.75 27.42 -0.87
C THR A 186 4.89 28.69 -0.84
N VAL A 187 3.60 28.60 -1.16
CA VAL A 187 2.69 29.76 -1.14
C VAL A 187 2.54 30.35 0.27
N GLN A 188 2.46 29.50 1.30
CA GLN A 188 2.40 29.95 2.69
C GLN A 188 3.67 30.69 3.08
N PHE A 189 4.85 30.20 2.68
CA PHE A 189 6.11 30.90 2.89
C PHE A 189 6.10 32.29 2.23
N LEU A 190 5.66 32.39 0.96
CA LEU A 190 5.54 33.68 0.27
C LEU A 190 4.58 34.64 0.99
N ASN A 191 3.48 34.12 1.56
CA ASN A 191 2.54 34.93 2.34
C ASN A 191 3.15 35.40 3.67
N ILE A 192 3.95 34.59 4.36
CA ILE A 192 4.72 35.03 5.54
C ILE A 192 5.64 36.19 5.15
N VAL A 193 6.34 36.06 4.02
CA VAL A 193 7.22 37.12 3.53
C VAL A 193 6.47 38.41 3.23
N LYS A 194 5.29 38.35 2.59
CA LYS A 194 4.45 39.55 2.35
C LYS A 194 4.08 40.23 3.66
N VAL A 195 3.70 39.46 4.68
CA VAL A 195 3.35 39.99 6.01
C VAL A 195 4.58 40.59 6.72
N ASP A 196 5.75 39.93 6.62
CA ASP A 196 7.01 40.45 7.19
C ASP A 196 7.37 41.82 6.59
N HIS A 197 7.12 42.07 5.30
CA HIS A 197 7.33 43.39 4.68
C HIS A 197 6.36 44.46 5.21
N VAL A 198 5.08 44.10 5.40
CA VAL A 198 4.10 45.03 5.98
C VAL A 198 4.51 45.42 7.39
N ILE A 199 4.91 44.44 8.22
CA ILE A 199 5.40 44.68 9.58
C ILE A 199 6.64 45.57 9.56
N TRP A 200 7.61 45.27 8.70
CA TRP A 200 8.85 46.05 8.60
C TRP A 200 8.57 47.52 8.23
N LYS A 201 7.68 47.78 7.27
CA LYS A 201 7.25 49.15 6.92
C LYS A 201 6.55 49.86 8.07
N MET A 202 5.67 49.15 8.79
CA MET A 202 5.01 49.72 9.97
C MET A 202 6.02 50.08 11.07
N GLU A 203 7.11 49.32 11.20
CA GLU A 203 8.19 49.68 12.13
C GLU A 203 8.91 50.96 11.70
N VAL A 204 9.19 51.14 10.40
CA VAL A 204 9.73 52.42 9.87
C VAL A 204 8.81 53.60 10.23
N TYR A 205 7.51 53.49 9.96
CA TYR A 205 6.54 54.53 10.34
C TYR A 205 6.48 54.77 11.85
N LYS A 206 6.55 53.71 12.66
CA LYS A 206 6.52 53.79 14.12
C LYS A 206 7.75 54.51 14.67
N LEU A 207 8.94 54.25 14.14
CA LEU A 207 10.17 54.96 14.52
C LEU A 207 10.08 56.45 14.20
N LEU A 208 9.56 56.80 13.01
CA LEU A 208 9.33 58.19 12.61
C LEU A 208 8.32 58.91 13.53
N LEU A 209 7.18 58.26 13.83
CA LEU A 209 6.14 58.81 14.70
C LEU A 209 6.61 59.00 16.14
N ASN A 210 7.38 58.04 16.67
CA ASN A 210 7.92 58.10 18.03
C ASN A 210 9.20 58.96 18.14
N LYS A 211 9.71 59.47 17.02
CA LYS A 211 10.97 60.21 16.92
C LYS A 211 12.17 59.43 17.47
N ASP A 212 12.15 58.11 17.32
CA ASP A 212 13.25 57.24 17.73
C ASP A 212 14.25 57.09 16.58
N ILE A 213 15.40 57.75 16.74
CA ILE A 213 16.45 57.87 15.72
C ILE A 213 17.59 56.86 15.95
N ASN A 214 17.64 56.23 17.13
CA ASN A 214 18.75 55.35 17.51
C ASN A 214 18.49 53.87 17.19
N SER A 215 17.22 53.50 16.97
CA SER A 215 16.83 52.13 16.64
C SER A 215 17.22 51.77 15.20
N GLN A 216 17.92 50.64 15.06
CA GLN A 216 18.31 50.11 13.75
C GLN A 216 17.24 49.17 13.19
N ILE A 217 16.87 49.37 11.93
CA ILE A 217 16.03 48.44 11.16
C ILE A 217 16.90 47.48 10.36
N THR A 218 16.34 46.32 10.02
CA THR A 218 17.07 45.26 9.30
C THR A 218 17.35 45.61 7.84
N MET A 219 18.50 45.15 7.33
CA MET A 219 18.87 45.22 5.92
C MET A 219 18.20 44.11 5.09
N HIS A 220 18.12 44.33 3.77
CA HIS A 220 17.47 43.42 2.82
C HIS A 220 18.04 41.99 2.82
N ASP A 221 19.35 41.82 3.00
CA ASP A 221 20.03 40.52 3.04
C ASP A 221 19.86 39.77 4.37
N GLN A 222 19.52 40.50 5.44
CA GLN A 222 19.30 39.94 6.77
C GLN A 222 17.85 39.56 7.05
N CYS A 223 16.91 40.05 6.23
CA CYS A 223 15.49 39.73 6.35
C CYS A 223 15.17 38.30 5.85
N ARG A 224 13.97 37.79 6.16
CA ARG A 224 13.54 36.45 5.74
C ARG A 224 13.58 36.28 4.22
N LEU A 225 13.11 37.29 3.46
CA LEU A 225 13.14 37.25 2.00
C LEU A 225 14.57 37.21 1.46
N GLY A 226 15.48 38.05 1.97
CA GLY A 226 16.87 38.07 1.52
C GLY A 226 17.59 36.76 1.78
N LYS A 227 17.45 36.21 2.99
CA LYS A 227 18.03 34.91 3.35
C LYS A 227 17.54 33.79 2.44
N TRP A 228 16.26 33.80 2.08
CA TRP A 228 15.70 32.83 1.15
C TRP A 228 16.16 33.08 -0.29
N TYR A 229 16.10 34.32 -0.77
CA TYR A 229 16.46 34.71 -2.13
C TYR A 229 17.92 34.35 -2.47
N TYR A 230 18.86 34.67 -1.58
CA TYR A 230 20.27 34.33 -1.76
C TYR A 230 20.61 32.90 -1.32
N GLY A 231 19.72 32.24 -0.58
CA GLY A 231 19.90 30.88 -0.08
C GLY A 231 19.53 29.79 -1.08
N PHE A 232 19.95 28.55 -0.79
CA PHE A 232 19.70 27.39 -1.67
C PHE A 232 18.22 27.18 -1.98
N GLU A 233 17.34 27.35 -0.99
CA GLU A 233 15.89 27.15 -1.15
C GLU A 233 15.27 28.12 -2.16
N GLY A 234 15.64 29.40 -2.13
CA GLY A 234 15.12 30.39 -3.09
C GLY A 234 15.74 30.24 -4.47
N GLN A 235 17.01 29.85 -4.56
CA GLN A 235 17.69 29.68 -5.86
C GLN A 235 17.09 28.59 -6.75
N GLN A 236 16.29 27.67 -6.19
CA GLN A 236 15.49 26.72 -6.96
C GLN A 236 14.48 27.41 -7.89
N PHE A 237 14.08 28.64 -7.58
CA PHE A 237 13.14 29.46 -8.34
C PHE A 237 13.84 30.44 -9.30
N SER A 238 15.16 30.35 -9.46
CA SER A 238 15.95 31.26 -10.31
C SER A 238 15.51 31.31 -11.78
N ASN A 239 14.81 30.28 -12.27
CA ASN A 239 14.27 30.22 -13.63
C ASN A 239 13.05 31.12 -13.84
N TYR A 240 12.29 31.45 -12.79
CA TYR A 240 11.12 32.32 -12.92
C TYR A 240 11.55 33.78 -13.06
N TYR A 241 10.95 34.47 -14.03
CA TYR A 241 11.15 35.91 -14.21
C TYR A 241 10.72 36.67 -12.95
N SER A 242 9.54 36.32 -12.42
CA SER A 242 8.99 36.87 -11.18
C SER A 242 9.95 36.76 -10.00
N PHE A 243 10.68 35.65 -9.86
CA PHE A 243 11.73 35.50 -8.85
C PHE A 243 12.89 36.48 -9.07
N ARG A 244 13.47 36.51 -10.28
CA ARG A 244 14.62 37.40 -10.58
C ARG A 244 14.26 38.87 -10.40
N SER A 245 13.04 39.26 -10.75
CA SER A 245 12.53 40.62 -10.62
C SER A 245 12.29 41.07 -9.17
N LEU A 246 12.42 40.21 -8.17
CA LEU A 246 12.29 40.58 -6.75
C LEU A 246 13.45 41.42 -6.23
N GLU A 247 14.67 41.21 -6.72
CA GLU A 247 15.89 41.72 -6.06
C GLU A 247 15.95 43.25 -6.00
N ALA A 248 15.76 43.90 -7.15
CA ALA A 248 15.82 45.35 -7.26
C ALA A 248 14.78 46.06 -6.38
N PRO A 249 13.46 45.78 -6.48
CA PRO A 249 12.46 46.43 -5.63
C PRO A 249 12.63 46.06 -4.15
N HIS A 250 13.06 44.84 -3.82
CA HIS A 250 13.32 44.44 -2.43
C HIS A 250 14.47 45.25 -1.80
N LYS A 251 15.60 45.38 -2.50
CA LYS A 251 16.71 46.21 -2.05
C LYS A 251 16.30 47.68 -1.91
N GLU A 252 15.45 48.16 -2.82
CA GLU A 252 14.93 49.53 -2.83
C GLU A 252 14.01 49.83 -1.63
N VAL A 253 13.13 48.90 -1.22
CA VAL A 253 12.33 49.05 0.01
C VAL A 253 13.21 49.33 1.22
N HIS A 254 14.23 48.50 1.44
CA HIS A 254 15.13 48.66 2.58
C HIS A 254 15.95 49.95 2.50
N THR A 255 16.52 50.24 1.33
CA THR A 255 17.33 51.45 1.12
C THR A 255 16.52 52.73 1.32
N ALA A 256 15.29 52.78 0.81
CA ALA A 256 14.39 53.93 0.94
C ALA A 256 13.94 54.12 2.39
N GLY A 257 13.57 53.04 3.11
CA GLY A 257 13.21 53.12 4.53
C GLY A 257 14.35 53.64 5.42
N HIS A 258 15.58 53.16 5.19
CA HIS A 258 16.76 53.71 5.89
C HIS A 258 17.02 55.18 5.54
N SER A 259 16.88 55.56 4.27
CA SER A 259 17.07 56.94 3.82
C SER A 259 16.02 57.88 4.41
N ALA A 260 14.77 57.44 4.51
CA ALA A 260 13.70 58.21 5.17
C ALA A 260 14.03 58.52 6.65
N LEU A 261 14.53 57.53 7.41
CA LEU A 261 14.97 57.73 8.80
C LEU A 261 16.14 58.71 8.89
N ASN A 262 17.11 58.62 7.96
CA ASN A 262 18.26 59.52 7.92
C ASN A 262 17.85 60.98 7.61
N TYR A 263 16.95 61.18 6.64
CA TYR A 263 16.43 62.53 6.32
C TYR A 263 15.58 63.10 7.45
N PHE A 264 14.80 62.27 8.14
CA PHE A 264 14.09 62.67 9.34
C PHE A 264 15.05 63.13 10.45
N ALA A 265 16.14 62.40 10.69
CA ALA A 265 17.18 62.78 11.64
C ALA A 265 17.88 64.10 11.26
N ALA A 266 18.02 64.37 9.96
CA ALA A 266 18.57 65.61 9.42
C ALA A 266 17.57 66.78 9.38
N GLY A 267 16.29 66.54 9.68
CA GLY A 267 15.21 67.54 9.65
C GLY A 267 14.64 67.85 8.27
N ASP A 268 15.02 67.10 7.23
CA ASP A 268 14.48 67.28 5.87
C ASP A 268 13.20 66.47 5.67
N MET A 269 12.07 67.09 5.99
CA MET A 269 10.75 66.46 5.90
C MET A 269 10.31 66.19 4.45
N ASN A 270 10.81 66.96 3.48
CA ASN A 270 10.45 66.77 2.07
C ASN A 270 11.15 65.54 1.49
N ALA A 271 12.47 65.43 1.70
CA ALA A 271 13.23 64.26 1.27
C ALA A 271 12.75 62.99 1.98
N MET A 272 12.44 63.07 3.28
CA MET A 272 11.84 61.96 4.04
C MET A 272 10.53 61.48 3.38
N SER A 273 9.61 62.40 3.05
CA SER A 273 8.33 62.01 2.43
C SER A 273 8.53 61.34 1.07
N GLN A 274 9.47 61.82 0.25
CA GLN A 274 9.78 61.21 -1.05
C GLN A 274 10.34 59.80 -0.90
N GLU A 275 11.21 59.56 0.09
CA GLU A 275 11.75 58.22 0.37
C GLU A 275 10.66 57.27 0.93
N LEU A 276 9.70 57.78 1.71
CA LEU A 276 8.54 56.98 2.13
C LEU A 276 7.66 56.57 0.93
N ASP A 277 7.36 57.49 0.01
CA ASP A 277 6.60 57.18 -1.20
C ASP A 277 7.35 56.18 -2.10
N ARG A 278 8.68 56.25 -2.11
CA ARG A 278 9.54 55.30 -2.82
C ARG A 278 9.53 53.91 -2.18
N MET A 279 9.60 53.85 -0.85
CA MET A 279 9.48 52.62 -0.07
C MET A 279 8.12 51.95 -0.32
N GLU A 280 7.02 52.70 -0.28
CA GLU A 280 5.66 52.22 -0.53
C GLU A 280 5.51 51.62 -1.94
N ARG A 281 5.95 52.34 -2.98
CA ARG A 281 5.91 51.86 -4.37
C ARG A 281 6.74 50.59 -4.56
N SER A 282 7.96 50.57 -4.06
CA SER A 282 8.86 49.41 -4.17
C SER A 282 8.31 48.20 -3.42
N SER A 283 7.63 48.42 -2.29
CA SER A 283 6.99 47.36 -1.53
C SER A 283 5.81 46.75 -2.27
N ASN A 284 5.01 47.56 -2.95
CA ASN A 284 3.93 47.05 -3.79
C ASN A 284 4.48 46.19 -4.93
N GLU A 285 5.60 46.61 -5.52
CA GLU A 285 6.29 45.82 -6.56
C GLU A 285 6.77 44.47 -6.01
N VAL A 286 7.40 44.42 -4.83
CA VAL A 286 7.79 43.15 -4.19
C VAL A 286 6.58 42.24 -3.99
N VAL A 287 5.47 42.76 -3.44
CA VAL A 287 4.26 41.97 -3.19
C VAL A 287 3.68 41.44 -4.51
N ASN A 288 3.66 42.25 -5.56
CA ASN A 288 3.21 41.84 -6.90
C ASN A 288 4.09 40.74 -7.48
N GLN A 289 5.42 40.85 -7.38
CA GLN A 289 6.33 39.83 -7.89
C GLN A 289 6.20 38.50 -7.11
N LEU A 290 6.00 38.56 -5.78
CA LEU A 290 5.71 37.38 -4.97
C LEU A 290 4.36 36.74 -5.34
N GLU A 291 3.36 37.53 -5.72
CA GLU A 291 2.07 37.03 -6.22
C GLU A 291 2.22 36.36 -7.59
N MET A 292 2.94 36.99 -8.52
CA MET A 292 3.22 36.41 -9.84
C MET A 292 3.99 35.09 -9.71
N LEU A 293 4.97 35.02 -8.81
CA LEU A 293 5.69 33.78 -8.53
C LEU A 293 4.74 32.68 -8.01
N ALA A 294 3.82 33.01 -7.10
CA ALA A 294 2.83 32.05 -6.62
C ALA A 294 1.91 31.52 -7.75
N VAL A 295 1.50 32.40 -8.66
CA VAL A 295 0.68 32.05 -9.84
C VAL A 295 1.46 31.17 -10.82
N ASP A 296 2.73 31.46 -11.07
CA ASP A 296 3.58 30.65 -11.95
C ASP A 296 3.73 29.21 -11.41
N LEU A 297 3.88 29.07 -10.09
CA LEU A 297 3.96 27.77 -9.42
C LEU A 297 2.64 26.98 -9.45
N LEU A 298 1.49 27.66 -9.43
CA LEU A 298 0.19 27.01 -9.58
C LEU A 298 0.03 26.39 -10.98
N LYS A 299 0.52 27.05 -12.03
CA LYS A 299 0.42 26.55 -13.41
C LYS A 299 1.21 25.27 -13.64
N GLU A 300 2.33 25.09 -12.94
CA GLU A 300 3.15 23.87 -13.03
C GLU A 300 2.62 22.70 -12.19
N THR A 301 1.85 23.00 -11.12
CA THR A 301 1.27 21.99 -10.24
C THR A 301 -0.14 21.56 -10.66
N ALA A 302 -0.78 22.30 -11.57
CA ALA A 302 -2.02 21.88 -12.20
C ALA A 302 -1.76 20.59 -13.01
N PRO A 303 -2.48 19.49 -12.74
CA PRO A 303 -2.37 18.30 -13.58
C PRO A 303 -2.69 18.69 -15.01
N VAL A 304 -1.82 18.31 -15.95
CA VAL A 304 -2.12 18.38 -17.37
C VAL A 304 -3.35 17.52 -17.56
N THR A 305 -4.52 18.16 -17.65
CA THR A 305 -5.76 17.50 -18.04
C THR A 305 -5.58 17.09 -19.49
N HIS A 306 -5.19 15.84 -19.71
CA HIS A 306 -5.33 15.14 -20.97
C HIS A 306 -6.65 14.38 -20.99
#